data_AF-A0A2I1GKW3-F1
#
_entry.id   AF-A0A2I1GKW3-F1
#
_cell.length_a   1.000
_cell.length_b   1.000
_cell.length_c   1.000
_cell.angle_alpha   90.00
_cell.angle_beta   90.00
_cell.angle_gamma   90.00
#
_symmetry.space_group_name_H-M   'P 1'
#
loop_
_entity.id
_entity.type
_entity.pdbx_description
1 polymer ?
#
loop_
_entity_poly.entity_id
_entity_poly.type
_entity_poly.pdbx_seq_one_letter_code
_entity_poly.pdbx_strand_id
1 'polypeptide(L)'
;MTFTMIAKSKHKLKYEIGEYVKILIPKIDRFDTDRPVLPCKIIEKLNYNDTFKYRLGCINGILNNLYCADELDPFGVKEYLKLDHISTDNISVREAARN
;
A
#
# COMPACT_ATOMS: atom_id res chain seq x y z
N MET A 1 -29.10 -4.67 1.10
CA MET A 1 -27.67 -4.54 1.47
C MET A 1 -27.09 -3.37 0.72
N THR A 2 -26.99 -2.22 1.37
CA THR A 2 -26.47 -0.98 0.80
C THR A 2 -24.96 -1.07 0.70
N PHE A 3 -24.44 -1.27 -0.51
CA PHE A 3 -23.03 -1.01 -0.80
C PHE A 3 -22.85 0.51 -0.76
N THR A 4 -22.37 1.04 0.36
CA THR A 4 -21.90 2.42 0.42
C THR A 4 -20.69 2.54 -0.50
N MET A 5 -20.92 2.98 -1.73
CA MET A 5 -19.87 3.50 -2.59
C MET A 5 -19.36 4.78 -1.93
N ILE A 6 -18.27 4.66 -1.17
CA ILE A 6 -17.49 5.82 -0.75
C ILE A 6 -16.89 6.38 -2.03
N ALA A 7 -17.53 7.41 -2.58
CA ALA A 7 -16.95 8.24 -3.62
C ALA A 7 -15.66 8.84 -3.04
N LYS A 8 -14.51 8.26 -3.38
CA LYS A 8 -13.20 8.84 -3.08
C LYS A 8 -13.14 10.16 -3.83
N SER A 9 -13.33 11.24 -3.08
CA SER A 9 -13.06 12.60 -3.52
C SER A 9 -11.64 12.62 -4.10
N LYS A 10 -11.53 12.95 -5.39
CA LYS A 10 -10.30 13.12 -6.19
C LYS A 10 -9.42 14.29 -5.71
N HIS A 11 -9.34 14.53 -4.40
CA HIS A 11 -8.27 15.38 -3.89
C HIS A 11 -6.96 14.66 -4.19
N LYS A 12 -5.98 15.37 -4.74
CA LYS A 12 -4.60 14.89 -4.87
C LYS A 12 -4.14 14.44 -3.48
N LEU A 13 -4.31 13.15 -3.17
CA LEU A 13 -3.84 12.57 -1.92
C LEU A 13 -2.32 12.61 -2.02
N LYS A 14 -1.71 13.61 -1.40
CA LYS A 14 -0.29 13.57 -1.10
C LYS A 14 -0.16 12.82 0.19
N TYR A 15 0.67 11.80 0.18
CA TYR A 15 0.99 11.07 1.38
C TYR A 15 2.39 11.46 1.86
N GLU A 16 2.63 11.26 3.15
CA GLU A 16 3.92 11.51 3.78
C GLU A 16 4.59 10.23 4.26
N ILE A 17 5.92 10.30 4.42
CA ILE A 17 6.70 9.18 4.94
C ILE A 17 6.19 8.84 6.34
N GLY A 18 5.95 7.55 6.58
CA GLY A 18 5.40 7.03 7.82
C GLY A 18 3.89 6.84 7.82
N GLU A 19 3.16 7.37 6.84
CA GLU A 19 1.71 7.13 6.74
C GLU A 19 1.39 5.69 6.33
N TYR A 20 0.27 5.20 6.86
CA TYR A 20 -0.26 3.88 6.53
C TYR A 20 -1.22 3.96 5.37
N VAL A 21 -0.97 3.12 4.39
CA VAL A 21 -1.76 2.98 3.17
C VAL A 21 -2.07 1.52 2.92
N LYS A 22 -2.98 1.25 2.00
CA LYS A 22 -3.20 -0.09 1.47
C LYS A 22 -3.18 -0.04 -0.05
N ILE A 23 -2.73 -1.14 -0.65
CA ILE A 23 -2.83 -1.36 -2.08
C ILE A 23 -3.73 -2.56 -2.37
N LEU A 24 -4.37 -2.53 -3.54
CA LEU A 24 -5.09 -3.70 -4.05
C LEU A 24 -4.10 -4.65 -4.70
N ILE A 25 -4.04 -5.89 -4.25
CA ILE A 25 -3.20 -6.92 -4.89
C ILE A 25 -3.86 -7.27 -6.23
N PRO A 26 -3.17 -7.34 -7.38
CA PRO A 26 -3.78 -7.77 -8.63
C PRO A 26 -4.32 -9.21 -8.52
N LYS A 27 -5.46 -9.53 -9.17
CA LYS A 27 -6.05 -10.88 -9.10
C LYS A 27 -5.09 -12.01 -9.54
N ILE A 28 -4.19 -11.71 -10.49
CA ILE A 28 -3.18 -12.67 -10.98
C ILE A 28 -2.15 -13.04 -9.91
N ASP A 29 -1.94 -12.15 -8.93
CA ASP A 29 -0.98 -12.33 -7.85
C ASP A 29 -1.63 -12.87 -6.57
N ARG A 30 -2.96 -13.04 -6.55
CA ARG A 30 -3.72 -13.58 -5.41
C ARG A 30 -3.93 -15.08 -5.56
N PHE A 31 -3.75 -15.80 -4.47
CA PHE A 31 -4.38 -17.11 -4.24
C PHE A 31 -5.82 -16.92 -3.73
N ASP A 32 -6.67 -17.95 -3.87
CA ASP A 32 -8.10 -17.87 -3.51
C ASP A 32 -8.36 -17.50 -2.04
N THR A 33 -7.40 -17.76 -1.15
CA THR A 33 -7.46 -17.44 0.28
C THR A 33 -6.89 -16.07 0.64
N ASP A 34 -6.19 -15.41 -0.29
CA ASP A 34 -5.44 -14.19 0.02
C ASP A 34 -6.40 -13.01 0.22
N ARG A 35 -6.04 -12.13 1.17
CA ARG A 35 -6.74 -10.87 1.32
C ARG A 35 -6.55 -10.03 0.07
N PRO A 36 -7.60 -9.32 -0.40
CA PRO A 36 -7.51 -8.52 -1.62
C PRO A 36 -6.65 -7.26 -1.46
N VAL A 37 -6.29 -6.92 -0.21
CA VAL A 37 -5.62 -5.68 0.15
C VAL A 37 -4.35 -6.00 0.93
N LEU A 38 -3.28 -5.29 0.62
CA LEU A 38 -2.02 -5.36 1.33
C LEU A 38 -1.81 -4.06 2.12
N PRO A 39 -1.82 -4.10 3.47
CA PRO A 39 -1.46 -2.98 4.31
C PRO A 39 0.05 -2.67 4.21
N CYS A 40 0.37 -1.40 4.00
CA CYS A 40 1.73 -0.90 3.85
C CYS A 40 1.92 0.42 4.61
N LYS A 41 3.18 0.79 4.78
CA LYS A 41 3.65 2.07 5.27
C LYS A 41 4.48 2.74 4.17
N ILE A 42 4.38 4.06 4.05
CA ILE A 42 5.25 4.80 3.13
C ILE A 42 6.63 4.94 3.75
N ILE A 43 7.63 4.44 3.04
CA ILE A 43 9.03 4.49 3.50
C ILE A 43 9.86 5.49 2.70
N GLU A 44 9.46 5.78 1.46
CA GLU A 44 10.18 6.71 0.59
C GLU A 44 9.18 7.47 -0.30
N LYS A 45 9.50 8.73 -0.57
CA LYS A 45 8.74 9.62 -1.45
C LYS A 45 9.69 10.24 -2.47
N LEU A 46 9.46 9.93 -3.74
CA LEU A 46 10.27 10.36 -4.87
C LEU A 46 9.47 11.34 -5.72
N ASN A 47 10.07 12.44 -6.14
CA ASN A 47 9.45 13.41 -7.04
C ASN A 47 9.99 13.21 -8.47
N TYR A 48 9.10 12.88 -9.40
CA TYR A 48 9.39 12.75 -10.83
C TYR A 48 8.49 13.70 -11.61
N ASN A 49 9.06 14.75 -12.21
CA ASN A 49 8.34 15.71 -13.08
C ASN A 49 6.97 16.12 -12.49
N ASP A 50 6.98 16.71 -11.29
CA ASP A 50 5.80 17.17 -10.53
C ASP A 50 4.81 16.07 -10.08
N THR A 51 5.19 14.80 -10.23
CA THR A 51 4.41 13.65 -9.78
C THR A 51 5.15 12.89 -8.69
N PHE A 52 4.49 12.67 -7.55
CA PHE A 52 5.06 11.87 -6.48
C PHE A 52 4.85 10.38 -6.73
N LYS A 53 5.93 9.61 -6.56
CA LYS A 53 5.92 8.16 -6.47
C LYS A 53 6.37 7.74 -5.09
N TYR A 54 5.80 6.65 -4.59
CA TYR A 54 6.02 6.17 -3.24
C TYR A 54 6.58 4.76 -3.25
N ARG A 55 7.60 4.53 -2.43
CA ARG A 55 8.05 3.19 -2.07
C ARG A 55 7.33 2.78 -0.80
N LEU A 56 6.86 1.53 -0.78
CA LEU A 56 6.02 1.00 0.28
C LEU A 56 6.75 -0.11 1.03
N GLY A 57 6.65 -0.10 2.35
CA GLY A 57 7.07 -1.20 3.21
C GLY A 57 5.87 -1.90 3.82
N CYS A 58 5.84 -3.22 3.79
CA CYS A 58 4.83 -4.06 4.42
C CYS A 58 5.49 -4.99 5.45
N ILE A 59 4.71 -5.78 6.17
CA ILE A 59 5.25 -6.64 7.24
C ILE A 59 6.28 -7.65 6.71
N ASN A 60 6.14 -8.11 5.48
CA ASN A 60 7.05 -9.07 4.85
C ASN A 60 8.32 -8.41 4.27
N GLY A 61 8.32 -7.09 4.05
CA GLY A 61 9.44 -6.40 3.41
C GLY A 61 9.04 -5.15 2.62
N ILE A 62 10.01 -4.61 1.89
CA ILE A 62 9.86 -3.45 1.02
C ILE A 62 9.41 -3.88 -0.37
N LEU A 63 8.35 -3.28 -0.89
CA LEU A 63 7.91 -3.56 -2.25
C LEU A 63 8.89 -3.01 -3.28
N ASN A 64 9.22 -3.84 -4.27
CA ASN A 64 10.11 -3.48 -5.37
C ASN A 64 9.54 -2.41 -6.30
N ASN A 65 8.22 -2.26 -6.34
CA ASN A 65 7.52 -1.34 -7.22
C ASN A 65 7.34 0.03 -6.56
N LEU A 66 7.28 1.05 -7.41
CA LEU A 66 6.88 2.40 -7.02
C LEU A 66 5.42 2.62 -7.37
N TYR A 67 4.70 3.29 -6.49
CA TYR A 67 3.25 3.52 -6.62
C TYR A 67 2.93 5.01 -6.73
N CYS A 68 1.93 5.32 -7.53
CA CYS A 68 1.34 6.66 -7.58
C CYS A 68 0.24 6.79 -6.51
N ALA A 69 -0.07 8.02 -6.10
CA ALA A 69 -1.04 8.29 -5.04
C ALA A 69 -2.46 7.73 -5.32
N ASP A 70 -2.85 7.66 -6.59
CA ASP A 70 -4.12 7.13 -7.07
C ASP A 70 -4.23 5.60 -6.98
N GLU A 71 -3.11 4.91 -6.83
CA GLU A 71 -3.05 3.46 -6.60
C GLU A 71 -3.10 3.11 -5.10
N LEU A 72 -3.02 4.12 -4.23
CA LEU A 72 -2.97 3.98 -2.79
C LEU A 72 -4.28 4.41 -2.15
N ASP A 73 -4.69 3.66 -1.14
CA ASP A 73 -5.78 4.06 -0.27
C ASP A 73 -5.29 4.34 1.14
N PRO A 74 -5.80 5.39 1.81
CA PRO A 74 -5.49 5.61 3.21
C PRO A 74 -5.94 4.42 4.05
N PHE A 75 -5.11 4.07 5.03
CA PHE A 75 -5.37 2.94 5.92
C PHE A 75 -5.30 3.38 7.38
N GLY A 76 -6.31 3.00 8.17
CA GLY A 76 -6.47 3.48 9.54
C GLY A 76 -5.37 2.96 10.47
N VAL A 77 -4.76 3.88 11.23
CA VAL A 77 -3.60 3.65 12.11
C VAL A 77 -3.86 2.60 13.21
N LYS A 78 -5.12 2.36 13.60
CA LYS A 78 -5.44 1.54 14.78
C LYS A 78 -5.19 0.03 14.63
N GLU A 79 -4.98 -0.49 13.43
CA GLU A 79 -5.01 -1.94 13.23
C GLU A 79 -3.64 -2.62 13.03
N TYR A 80 -2.54 -1.89 12.75
CA TYR A 80 -1.28 -2.53 12.36
C TYR A 80 -0.03 -1.94 13.04
N LEU A 81 0.06 -2.11 14.36
CA LEU A 81 1.32 -2.00 15.12
C LEU A 81 2.44 -2.91 14.58
N LYS A 82 2.08 -3.97 13.85
CA LYS A 82 3.04 -4.89 13.21
C LYS A 82 3.87 -4.26 12.09
N LEU A 83 3.51 -3.07 11.60
CA LEU A 83 4.26 -2.35 10.56
C LEU A 83 5.37 -1.44 11.12
N ASP A 84 5.68 -1.51 12.42
CA ASP A 84 6.84 -0.80 12.99
C ASP A 84 8.17 -1.52 12.73
N HIS A 85 8.13 -2.83 12.51
CA HIS A 85 9.30 -3.64 12.12
C HIS A 85 9.11 -4.18 10.71
N ILE A 86 9.34 -3.34 9.70
CA ILE A 86 9.34 -3.75 8.29
C ILE A 86 10.71 -4.39 7.98
N SER A 87 10.72 -5.58 7.39
CA SER A 87 11.97 -6.17 6.88
C SER A 87 12.58 -5.25 5.81
N THR A 88 13.90 -5.14 5.78
CA THR A 88 14.63 -4.40 4.74
C THR A 88 14.72 -5.15 3.41
N ASP A 89 14.24 -6.40 3.37
CA ASP A 89 14.26 -7.22 2.16
C ASP A 89 13.34 -6.64 1.09
N ASN A 90 13.82 -6.71 -0.15
CA ASN A 90 13.13 -6.23 -1.34
C ASN A 90 12.28 -7.37 -1.92
N ILE A 91 10.96 -7.25 -1.86
CA ILE A 91 10.01 -8.31 -2.20
C ILE A 91 9.01 -7.89 -3.29
N SER A 92 8.46 -8.89 -3.97
CA SER A 92 7.37 -8.68 -4.93
C SER A 92 6.01 -8.55 -4.23
N VAL A 93 5.03 -7.95 -4.92
CA VAL A 93 3.63 -7.89 -4.43
C VAL A 93 3.07 -9.28 -4.19
N ARG A 94 3.38 -10.24 -5.08
CA ARG A 94 2.95 -11.63 -4.96
C ARG A 94 3.51 -12.30 -3.71
N GLU A 95 4.76 -12.02 -3.38
CA GLU A 95 5.40 -12.55 -2.18
C GLU A 95 4.82 -11.91 -0.91
N ALA A 96 4.58 -10.60 -0.94
CA ALA A 96 3.92 -9.88 0.14
C ALA A 96 2.46 -10.33 0.37
N ALA A 97 1.79 -10.83 -0.68
CA ALA A 97 0.41 -11.31 -0.62
C ALA A 97 0.25 -12.69 0.03
N ARG A 98 1.32 -13.51 0.07
CA ARG A 98 1.28 -14.83 0.72
C ARG A 98 1.19 -14.66 2.23
N ASN A 99 -0.02 -14.71 2.78
CA ASN A 99 -0.27 -14.59 4.22
C ASN A 99 -1.49 -15.41 4.64
#